data_AF-A0A376TNB3-F1
#
_entry.id   AF-A0A376TNB3-F1
#
_cell.length_a   1.000
_cell.length_b   1.000
_cell.length_c   1.000
_cell.angle_alpha   90.00
_cell.angle_beta   90.00
_cell.angle_gamma   90.00
#
_symmetry.space_group_name_H-M   'P 1'
#
loop_
_entity.id
_entity.type
_entity.pdbx_description
1 polymer ?
#
loop_
_entity_poly.entity_id
_entity_poly.type
_entity_poly.pdbx_seq_one_letter_code
_entity_poly.pdbx_strand_id
1 'polypeptide(L)'
;MYYSKFLEKHKSPLSHAQWLRLRYIERQLLWERKVTSRMIAEEFGVSAQQARTDVRTYMEVAPGNAIEKGAGRKGYFPSTTFSPVLLGDNDLLWRATGEFQPPQAAHAQEIPLIHRAVHSRTLAIFLSAIEQKGQVKVTYASMGKPGRHIPYTKSYGNYHR
;
A
#
# COMPACT_ATOMS: atom_id res chain seq x y z
N MET A 1 4.09 -6.57 -7.82
CA MET A 1 3.77 -7.90 -8.39
C MET A 1 3.71 -7.75 -9.90
N TYR A 2 4.25 -8.67 -10.69
CA TYR A 2 4.22 -8.56 -12.17
C TYR A 2 2.86 -9.01 -12.72
N TYR A 3 2.45 -8.41 -13.84
CA TYR A 3 1.18 -8.70 -14.51
C TYR A 3 1.08 -10.16 -14.98
N SER A 4 2.16 -10.74 -15.52
CA SER A 4 2.22 -12.15 -15.94
C SER A 4 1.93 -13.10 -14.79
N LYS A 5 2.63 -12.93 -13.66
CA LYS A 5 2.40 -13.71 -12.42
C LYS A 5 0.98 -13.55 -11.87
N PHE A 6 0.35 -12.39 -12.07
CA PHE A 6 -1.04 -12.18 -11.67
C PHE A 6 -2.01 -13.01 -12.53
N LEU A 7 -1.85 -13.00 -13.86
CA LEU A 7 -2.73 -13.77 -14.75
C LEU A 7 -2.65 -15.27 -14.48
N GLU A 8 -1.45 -15.80 -14.26
CA GLU A 8 -1.24 -17.22 -13.87
C GLU A 8 -2.01 -17.59 -12.61
N LYS A 9 -1.95 -16.72 -11.59
CA LYS A 9 -2.57 -16.97 -10.28
C LYS A 9 -4.10 -16.91 -10.32
N HIS A 10 -4.66 -16.00 -11.12
CA HIS A 10 -6.10 -15.72 -11.09
C HIS A 10 -6.90 -16.31 -12.26
N LYS A 11 -6.25 -16.96 -13.25
CA LYS A 11 -6.89 -17.53 -14.46
C LYS A 11 -7.96 -16.61 -15.06
N SER A 12 -7.71 -15.30 -15.06
CA SER A 12 -8.73 -14.28 -15.32
C SER A 12 -8.46 -13.55 -16.64
N PRO A 13 -9.49 -13.25 -17.46
CA PRO A 13 -9.35 -12.50 -18.72
C PRO A 13 -9.21 -10.98 -18.48
N LEU A 14 -8.45 -10.58 -17.47
CA LEU A 14 -8.22 -9.17 -17.14
C LEU A 14 -7.30 -8.54 -18.19
N SER A 15 -7.67 -7.38 -18.74
CA SER A 15 -6.77 -6.62 -19.62
C SER A 15 -5.68 -5.92 -18.83
N HIS A 16 -4.55 -5.59 -19.47
CA HIS A 16 -3.45 -4.88 -18.80
C HIS A 16 -3.90 -3.52 -18.26
N ALA A 17 -4.72 -2.79 -19.03
CA ALA A 17 -5.28 -1.51 -18.61
C ALA A 17 -6.18 -1.67 -17.36
N GLN A 18 -7.00 -2.72 -17.31
CA GLN A 18 -7.83 -3.00 -16.14
C GLN A 18 -6.98 -3.38 -14.93
N TRP A 19 -5.92 -4.18 -15.11
CA TRP A 19 -4.98 -4.50 -14.04
C TRP A 19 -4.29 -3.26 -13.45
N LEU A 20 -3.90 -2.28 -14.27
CA LEU A 20 -3.35 -1.02 -13.78
C LEU A 20 -4.36 -0.24 -12.91
N ARG A 21 -5.65 -0.24 -13.29
CA ARG A 21 -6.71 0.37 -12.47
C ARG A 21 -6.89 -0.34 -11.14
N LEU A 22 -6.90 -1.68 -11.12
CA LEU A 22 -6.97 -2.46 -9.87
C LEU A 22 -5.77 -2.17 -8.95
N ARG A 23 -4.57 -2.00 -9.53
CA ARG A 23 -3.36 -1.62 -8.78
C ARG A 23 -3.42 -0.21 -8.23
N TYR A 24 -4.00 0.72 -8.98
CA TYR A 24 -4.25 2.07 -8.48
C TYR A 24 -5.20 2.03 -7.27
N ILE A 25 -6.30 1.27 -7.35
CA ILE A 25 -7.23 1.08 -6.22
C ILE A 25 -6.47 0.61 -4.98
N GLU A 26 -5.67 -0.45 -5.10
CA GLU A 26 -4.90 -0.98 -3.97
C GLU A 26 -3.88 0.03 -3.41
N ARG A 27 -3.25 0.81 -4.28
CA ARG A 27 -2.28 1.85 -3.87
C ARG A 27 -2.95 2.97 -3.09
N GLN A 28 -4.12 3.41 -3.54
CA GLN A 28 -4.92 4.42 -2.84
C GLN A 28 -5.39 3.89 -1.47
N LEU A 29 -5.83 2.63 -1.40
CA LEU A 29 -6.19 1.99 -0.13
C LEU A 29 -4.99 1.83 0.81
N LEU A 30 -3.80 1.56 0.28
CA LEU A 30 -2.59 1.46 1.08
C LEU A 30 -2.17 2.81 1.65
N TRP A 31 -1.99 3.83 0.82
CA TRP A 31 -1.38 5.11 1.23
C TRP A 31 -2.39 6.16 1.68
N GLU A 32 -3.39 6.44 0.85
CA GLU A 32 -4.38 7.49 1.11
C GLU A 32 -5.53 7.01 2.01
N ARG A 33 -5.56 5.71 2.28
CA ARG A 33 -6.57 5.03 3.12
C ARG A 33 -8.01 5.26 2.63
N LYS A 34 -8.18 5.67 1.38
CA LYS A 34 -9.47 5.92 0.75
C LYS A 34 -9.33 5.89 -0.77
N VAL A 35 -10.33 5.34 -1.43
CA VAL A 35 -10.50 5.46 -2.89
C VAL A 35 -11.96 5.66 -3.23
N THR A 36 -12.23 6.37 -4.32
CA THR A 36 -13.59 6.54 -4.86
C THR A 36 -13.60 6.17 -6.33
N SER A 37 -14.77 5.79 -6.85
CA SER A 37 -14.93 5.55 -8.29
C SER A 37 -14.62 6.81 -9.12
N ARG A 38 -14.81 8.01 -8.54
CA ARG A 38 -14.48 9.27 -9.20
C ARG A 38 -12.97 9.43 -9.39
N MET A 39 -12.17 9.14 -8.37
CA MET A 39 -10.70 9.19 -8.46
C MET A 39 -10.17 8.28 -9.57
N ILE A 40 -10.73 7.07 -9.68
CA ILE A 40 -10.35 6.10 -10.73
C ILE A 40 -10.74 6.62 -12.12
N ALA A 41 -11.96 7.18 -12.25
CA ALA A 41 -12.45 7.74 -13.50
C ALA A 41 -11.59 8.93 -13.97
N GLU A 42 -11.23 9.83 -13.05
CA GLU A 42 -10.39 11.00 -13.33
C GLU A 42 -8.96 10.60 -13.69
N GLU A 43 -8.33 9.68 -12.95
CA GLU A 43 -6.96 9.24 -13.21
C GLU A 43 -6.80 8.52 -14.56
N PHE A 44 -7.77 7.66 -14.92
CA PHE A 44 -7.66 6.79 -16.11
C PHE A 44 -8.53 7.21 -17.29
N GLY A 45 -9.29 8.31 -17.17
CA GLY A 45 -10.19 8.77 -18.23
C GLY A 45 -11.31 7.78 -18.57
N VAL A 46 -11.75 6.95 -17.61
CA VAL A 46 -12.79 5.94 -17.81
C VAL A 46 -14.16 6.42 -17.33
N SER A 47 -15.24 5.80 -17.82
CA SER A 47 -16.59 6.14 -17.36
C SER A 47 -16.78 5.82 -15.88
N ALA A 48 -17.67 6.55 -15.20
CA ALA A 48 -18.01 6.29 -13.81
C ALA A 48 -18.55 4.86 -13.59
N GLN A 49 -19.25 4.30 -14.59
CA GLN A 49 -19.74 2.92 -14.55
C GLN A 49 -18.59 1.92 -14.63
N GLN A 50 -17.61 2.15 -15.52
CA GLN A 50 -16.41 1.32 -15.59
C GLN A 50 -15.62 1.36 -14.28
N ALA A 51 -15.41 2.56 -13.71
CA ALA A 51 -14.72 2.71 -12.45
C ALA A 51 -15.41 1.97 -11.29
N ARG A 52 -16.75 1.96 -11.23
CA ARG A 52 -17.50 1.17 -10.23
C ARG A 52 -17.31 -0.34 -10.45
N THR A 53 -17.35 -0.78 -11.71
CA THR A 53 -17.07 -2.18 -12.06
C THR A 53 -15.65 -2.56 -11.65
N ASP A 54 -14.66 -1.70 -11.89
CA ASP A 54 -13.27 -1.95 -11.49
C ASP A 54 -13.14 -2.08 -9.97
N VAL A 55 -13.87 -1.29 -9.17
CA VAL A 55 -13.89 -1.48 -7.70
C VAL A 55 -14.51 -2.82 -7.32
N ARG A 56 -15.63 -3.22 -7.94
CA ARG A 56 -16.23 -4.54 -7.68
C ARG A 56 -15.24 -5.66 -8.01
N THR A 57 -14.58 -5.58 -9.18
CA THR A 57 -13.55 -6.55 -9.58
C THR A 57 -12.36 -6.54 -8.62
N TYR A 58 -11.96 -5.38 -8.07
CA TYR A 58 -10.93 -5.33 -7.04
C TYR A 58 -11.36 -6.11 -5.78
N MET A 59 -12.59 -5.92 -5.32
CA MET A 59 -13.12 -6.62 -4.14
C MET A 59 -13.24 -8.14 -4.36
N GLU A 60 -13.48 -8.59 -5.59
CA GLU A 60 -13.45 -10.01 -5.96
C GLU A 60 -12.03 -10.59 -5.96
N VAL A 61 -11.06 -9.82 -6.48
CA VAL A 61 -9.64 -10.21 -6.53
C VAL A 61 -8.97 -10.18 -5.16
N ALA A 62 -9.39 -9.25 -4.30
CA ALA A 62 -8.89 -9.05 -2.95
C ALA A 62 -10.04 -9.07 -1.91
N PRO A 63 -10.66 -10.24 -1.66
CA PRO A 63 -11.78 -10.35 -0.74
C PRO A 63 -11.42 -9.84 0.66
N GLY A 64 -12.28 -8.99 1.22
CA GLY A 64 -12.09 -8.45 2.56
C GLY A 64 -11.04 -7.35 2.68
N ASN A 65 -10.38 -6.91 1.60
CA ASN A 65 -9.43 -5.80 1.67
C ASN A 65 -10.10 -4.42 1.72
N ALA A 66 -11.29 -4.27 1.16
CA ALA A 66 -11.99 -2.98 1.10
C ALA A 66 -13.40 -3.07 1.68
N ILE A 67 -13.83 -1.98 2.31
CA ILE A 67 -15.14 -1.78 2.91
C ILE A 67 -15.75 -0.54 2.28
N GLU A 68 -16.93 -0.67 1.69
CA GLU A 68 -17.71 0.47 1.20
C GLU A 68 -18.37 1.19 2.38
N LYS A 69 -18.25 2.52 2.42
CA LYS A 69 -18.95 3.37 3.40
C LYS A 69 -19.82 4.41 2.69
N GLY A 70 -21.08 4.51 3.12
CA GLY A 70 -22.06 5.50 2.67
C GLY A 70 -22.37 6.56 3.73
N ALA A 71 -22.91 7.70 3.29
CA ALA A 71 -23.28 8.91 4.06
C ALA A 71 -22.20 9.50 5.00
N GLY A 72 -21.85 10.78 4.80
CA GLY A 72 -20.83 11.50 5.58
C GLY A 72 -19.37 11.26 5.13
N ARG A 73 -19.00 10.04 4.70
CA ARG A 73 -17.68 9.72 4.14
C ARG A 73 -17.77 8.73 2.97
N LYS A 74 -18.38 9.13 1.86
CA LYS A 74 -18.57 8.26 0.69
C LYS A 74 -17.22 7.79 0.10
N GLY A 75 -17.06 6.49 -0.08
CA GLY A 75 -15.88 5.88 -0.69
C GLY A 75 -15.63 4.47 -0.18
N TYR A 76 -14.52 3.92 -0.64
CA TYR A 76 -14.02 2.62 -0.23
C TYR A 76 -12.80 2.82 0.65
N PHE A 77 -12.77 2.09 1.75
CA PHE A 77 -11.75 2.18 2.77
C PHE A 77 -11.10 0.82 2.98
N PRO A 78 -9.82 0.77 3.31
CA PRO A 78 -9.15 -0.46 3.65
C PRO A 78 -9.79 -1.08 4.90
N SER A 79 -9.89 -2.41 4.93
CA SER A 79 -10.31 -3.13 6.13
C SER A 79 -9.21 -3.14 7.20
N THR A 80 -9.57 -3.60 8.39
CA THR A 80 -8.62 -3.81 9.50
C THR A 80 -7.60 -4.91 9.21
N THR A 81 -7.93 -5.82 8.29
CA THR A 81 -7.07 -6.95 7.86
C THR A 81 -6.48 -6.71 6.47
N PHE A 82 -6.50 -5.46 5.98
CA PHE A 82 -6.01 -5.11 4.65
C PHE A 82 -4.56 -5.58 4.45
N SER A 83 -4.33 -6.32 3.37
CA SER A 83 -2.99 -6.71 2.93
C SER A 83 -2.90 -6.58 1.41
N PRO A 84 -1.93 -5.83 0.86
CA PRO A 84 -1.78 -5.70 -0.60
C PRO A 84 -1.60 -7.07 -1.27
N VAL A 85 -2.29 -7.30 -2.38
CA VAL A 85 -2.20 -8.54 -3.19
C VAL A 85 -1.77 -8.28 -4.63
N LEU A 86 -1.84 -7.04 -5.11
CA LEU A 86 -1.46 -6.58 -6.46
C LEU A 86 -0.19 -5.72 -6.46
N LEU A 87 0.20 -5.19 -5.30
CA LEU A 87 1.44 -4.44 -5.10
C LEU A 87 2.55 -5.36 -4.57
N GLY A 88 3.74 -5.24 -5.17
CA GLY A 88 4.97 -5.85 -4.65
C GLY A 88 5.88 -4.80 -4.01
N ASP A 89 7.06 -5.23 -3.59
CA ASP A 89 7.94 -4.40 -2.77
C ASP A 89 8.46 -3.16 -3.49
N ASN A 90 8.70 -3.27 -4.80
CA ASN A 90 9.07 -2.12 -5.64
C ASN A 90 7.94 -1.12 -5.85
N ASP A 91 6.69 -1.49 -5.56
CA ASP A 91 5.53 -0.63 -5.75
C ASP A 91 5.30 0.33 -4.57
N LEU A 92 6.16 0.24 -3.54
CA LEU A 92 6.19 1.14 -2.39
C LEU A 92 7.14 2.33 -2.55
N LEU A 93 7.93 2.38 -3.64
CA LEU A 93 8.76 3.55 -3.93
C LEU A 93 7.84 4.74 -4.16
N TRP A 94 7.75 5.59 -3.14
CA TRP A 94 7.00 6.83 -3.15
C TRP A 94 7.57 7.74 -4.24
N ARG A 95 6.71 8.26 -5.14
CA ARG A 95 7.13 9.07 -6.29
C ARG A 95 8.02 10.26 -5.92
N ALA A 96 7.91 10.83 -4.71
CA ALA A 96 8.76 11.96 -4.33
C ALA A 96 10.25 11.61 -4.18
N THR A 97 10.65 10.33 -4.09
CA THR A 97 12.08 9.99 -4.19
C THR A 97 12.62 10.13 -5.60
N GLY A 98 11.76 10.10 -6.64
CA GLY A 98 12.17 10.30 -8.04
C GLY A 98 12.25 11.77 -8.47
N GLU A 99 11.58 12.67 -7.75
CA GLU A 99 11.55 14.12 -8.05
C GLU A 99 12.57 14.93 -7.24
N PHE A 100 13.31 14.28 -6.32
CA PHE A 100 14.39 14.94 -5.60
C PHE A 100 15.56 15.20 -6.57
N GLN A 101 15.68 16.43 -7.06
CA GLN A 101 16.91 16.91 -7.65
C GLN A 101 17.87 17.30 -6.51
N PRO A 102 19.01 16.63 -6.35
CA PRO A 102 19.97 17.02 -5.35
C PRO A 102 20.48 18.44 -5.65
N PRO A 103 20.71 19.27 -4.63
CA PRO A 103 21.29 20.59 -4.85
C PRO A 103 22.66 20.45 -5.53
N GLN A 104 22.86 21.15 -6.65
CA GLN A 104 24.15 21.27 -7.34
C GLN A 104 25.06 22.21 -6.53
N ALA A 105 25.51 21.76 -5.36
CA ALA A 105 26.48 22.44 -4.54
C ALA A 105 27.83 21.73 -4.65
N ALA A 106 28.93 22.48 -4.79
CA ALA A 106 30.29 21.96 -4.97
C ALA A 106 30.80 21.06 -3.81
N HIS A 107 30.06 20.99 -2.70
CA HIS A 107 30.39 20.21 -1.50
C HIS A 107 29.30 19.21 -1.10
N ALA A 108 28.32 18.94 -1.98
CA ALA A 108 27.33 17.90 -1.74
C ALA A 108 27.79 16.58 -2.36
N GLN A 109 27.72 15.50 -1.59
CA GLN A 109 27.98 14.14 -2.09
C GLN A 109 26.68 13.35 -2.04
N GLU A 110 26.31 12.73 -3.16
CA GLU A 110 25.10 11.90 -3.24
C GLU A 110 25.30 10.64 -2.39
N ILE A 111 24.49 10.49 -1.34
CA ILE A 111 24.41 9.23 -0.61
C ILE A 111 23.61 8.27 -1.50
N PRO A 112 24.16 7.10 -1.89
CA PRO A 112 23.43 6.16 -2.72
C PRO A 112 22.13 5.79 -2.02
N LEU A 113 21.02 5.86 -2.75
CA LEU A 113 19.72 5.47 -2.23
C LEU A 113 19.80 4.00 -1.82
N ILE A 114 19.85 3.74 -0.52
CA ILE A 114 19.81 2.36 -0.03
C ILE A 114 18.41 1.83 -0.34
N HIS A 115 18.32 0.99 -1.37
CA HIS A 115 17.11 0.25 -1.71
C HIS A 115 16.85 -0.83 -0.67
N ARG A 116 16.35 -0.42 0.50
CA ARG A 116 15.79 -1.32 1.50
C ARG A 116 14.35 -1.58 1.08
N ALA A 117 14.14 -2.67 0.36
CA ALA A 117 12.82 -3.16 0.01
C ALA A 117 12.04 -3.43 1.31
N VAL A 118 11.14 -2.53 1.67
CA VAL A 118 10.15 -2.78 2.71
C VAL A 118 9.04 -3.60 2.08
N HIS A 119 8.67 -4.72 2.68
CA HIS A 119 7.57 -5.52 2.16
C HIS A 119 6.24 -4.76 2.33
N SER A 120 5.40 -4.71 1.29
CA SER A 120 4.16 -3.90 1.29
C SER A 120 3.19 -4.28 2.41
N ARG A 121 3.19 -5.56 2.78
CA ARG A 121 2.46 -6.08 3.94
C ARG A 121 2.93 -5.48 5.27
N THR A 122 4.22 -5.25 5.45
CA THR A 122 4.75 -4.67 6.70
C THR A 122 4.18 -3.28 6.91
N LEU A 123 4.17 -2.44 5.86
CA LEU A 123 3.58 -1.11 5.91
C LEU A 123 2.07 -1.17 6.23
N ALA A 124 1.34 -2.07 5.56
CA ALA A 124 -0.10 -2.23 5.79
C ALA A 124 -0.44 -2.58 7.25
N ILE A 125 0.39 -3.38 7.93
CA ILE A 125 0.24 -3.70 9.36
C ILE A 125 0.38 -2.44 10.21
N PHE A 126 1.42 -1.64 9.98
CA PHE A 126 1.64 -0.41 10.74
C PHE A 126 0.51 0.60 10.55
N LEU A 127 0.08 0.83 9.30
CA LEU A 127 -1.00 1.77 9.00
C LEU A 127 -2.32 1.34 9.65
N SER A 128 -2.65 0.05 9.58
CA SER A 128 -3.86 -0.49 10.20
C SER A 128 -3.81 -0.36 11.73
N ALA A 129 -2.65 -0.60 12.35
CA ALA A 129 -2.47 -0.44 13.79
C ALA A 129 -2.59 1.04 14.22
N ILE A 130 -2.01 1.98 13.47
CA ILE A 130 -2.11 3.42 13.77
C ILE A 130 -3.56 3.87 13.73
N GLU A 131 -4.32 3.49 12.70
CA GLU A 131 -5.74 3.85 12.58
C GLU A 131 -6.60 3.30 13.72
N GLN A 132 -6.29 2.08 14.17
CA GLN A 132 -7.00 1.42 15.26
C GLN A 132 -6.49 1.83 16.65
N LYS A 133 -5.46 2.69 16.73
CA LYS A 133 -4.72 2.98 17.97
C LYS A 133 -4.24 1.70 18.66
N GLY A 134 -3.86 0.70 17.87
CA GLY A 134 -3.45 -0.63 18.30
C GLY A 134 -1.93 -0.77 18.49
N GLN A 135 -1.51 -1.96 18.93
CA GLN A 135 -0.11 -2.31 19.16
C GLN A 135 0.42 -3.24 18.05
N VAL A 136 1.67 -3.03 17.63
CA VAL A 136 2.41 -3.97 16.77
C VAL A 136 3.56 -4.59 17.58
N LYS A 137 3.64 -5.91 17.60
CA LYS A 137 4.79 -6.64 18.17
C LYS A 137 5.83 -6.88 17.07
N VAL A 138 7.05 -6.40 17.27
CA VAL A 138 8.12 -6.47 16.28
C VAL A 138 9.32 -7.21 16.87
N THR A 139 9.98 -8.03 16.06
CA THR A 139 11.28 -8.59 16.40
C THR A 139 12.36 -7.74 15.75
N TYR A 140 13.27 -7.19 16.55
CA TYR A 140 14.32 -6.29 16.07
C TYR A 140 15.68 -6.98 16.17
N ALA A 141 16.44 -6.94 15.08
CA ALA A 141 17.84 -7.38 15.06
C ALA A 141 18.74 -6.17 15.35
N SER A 142 19.50 -6.24 16.45
CA SER A 142 20.43 -5.18 16.84
C SER A 142 21.66 -5.15 15.94
N MET A 143 22.14 -3.94 15.64
CA MET A 143 23.36 -3.71 14.85
C MET A 143 24.60 -4.39 15.44
N GLY A 144 24.68 -4.55 16.76
CA GLY A 144 25.83 -5.18 17.43
C GLY A 144 25.82 -6.72 17.39
N LYS A 145 24.71 -7.35 16.97
CA LYS A 145 24.58 -8.81 16.85
C LYS A 145 23.66 -9.20 15.68
N PRO A 146 24.10 -9.00 14.43
CA PRO A 146 23.35 -9.40 13.25
C PRO A 146 23.24 -10.94 13.25
N GLY A 147 22.08 -11.48 13.64
CA GLY A 147 21.82 -12.93 13.68
C GLY A 147 21.03 -13.43 14.88
N ARG A 148 20.98 -12.69 16.00
CA ARG A 148 20.06 -13.00 17.12
C ARG A 148 18.78 -12.20 16.99
N HIS A 149 17.70 -12.89 16.63
CA HIS A 149 16.33 -12.40 16.81
C HIS A 149 16.04 -12.36 18.31
N ILE A 150 16.24 -11.20 18.94
CA ILE A 150 15.78 -10.98 20.31
C ILE A 150 14.34 -10.47 20.19
N PRO A 151 13.31 -11.19 20.71
CA PRO A 151 11.95 -10.68 20.71
C PRO A 151 11.87 -9.44 21.59
N TYR A 152 11.97 -8.26 20.96
CA TYR A 152 11.90 -6.99 21.66
C TYR A 152 10.43 -6.59 21.82
N THR A 153 9.78 -7.06 22.88
CA THR A 153 8.39 -6.71 23.17
C THR A 153 8.37 -5.36 23.88
N LYS A 154 8.39 -4.25 23.14
CA LYS A 154 8.17 -2.92 23.74
C LYS A 154 6.67 -2.63 23.73
N SER A 155 6.05 -2.72 24.91
CA SER A 155 4.68 -2.24 25.11
C SER A 155 4.70 -0.73 25.25
N TYR A 156 4.19 -0.02 24.25
CA TYR A 156 3.90 1.40 24.40
C TYR A 156 2.54 1.49 25.09
N GLY A 157 2.60 1.58 26.42
CA GLY A 157 1.42 1.82 27.26
C GLY A 157 0.79 3.17 26.95
N ASN A 158 -0.53 3.19 27.04
CA ASN A 158 -1.46 4.29 26.84
C ASN A 158 -0.87 5.69 27.14
N TYR A 159 -0.71 6.51 26.11
CA TYR A 159 -0.74 7.96 26.31
C TYR A 159 -2.20 8.37 26.50
N HIS A 160 -2.68 8.27 27.74
CA HIS A 160 -3.79 9.10 28.18
C HIS A 160 -3.26 10.50 28.49
N ARG A 161 -3.71 11.47 27.72
CA ARG A 161 -4.04 12.82 28.21
C ARG A 161 -5.21 13.34 27.38
#